data_AF-A0A1T1P0C7-F1
#
_entry.id   AF-A0A1T1P0C7-F1
#
_cell.length_a   1.000
_cell.length_b   1.000
_cell.length_c   1.000
_cell.angle_alpha   90.00
_cell.angle_beta   90.00
_cell.angle_gamma   90.00
#
_symmetry.space_group_name_H-M   'P 1'
#
loop_
_entity.id
_entity.type
_entity.pdbx_description
1 polymer ?
#
loop_
_entity_poly.entity_id
_entity_poly.type
_entity_poly.pdbx_seq_one_letter_code
_entity_poly.pdbx_strand_id
1 'polypeptide(L)'
;MEDNFNERDPNYGVAEACPGAGGGLGSIMTSIKNILPNMNGNLVTEQTKICQLMVMTENARYNESVRMLKRLIQRNKDFEQKIQSQRNSVGTSQGALAANDNEVSRFMAQNSMDLDYWQAKLKAYDYYEASLKSDQRKLTKRALDGNKGGGIPLVGQLVQAAALKAALSVD
;
A
#
# COMPACT_ATOMS: atom_id res chain seq x y z
N MET A 1 -26.25 2.01 -0.36
CA MET A 1 -25.01 1.23 -0.23
C MET A 1 -24.49 1.58 1.16
N GLU A 2 -24.48 0.64 2.11
CA GLU A 2 -23.81 0.92 3.38
C GLU A 2 -22.32 1.12 3.09
N ASP A 3 -21.74 2.20 3.59
CA ASP A 3 -20.32 2.55 3.44
C ASP A 3 -19.43 1.60 4.27
N ASN A 4 -19.48 0.30 3.98
CA ASN A 4 -18.71 -0.71 4.68
C ASN A 4 -17.35 -0.91 3.98
N PHE A 5 -16.47 0.07 4.13
CA PHE A 5 -15.09 -0.02 3.65
C PHE A 5 -14.29 -0.98 4.56
N ASN A 6 -13.99 -2.17 4.08
CA ASN A 6 -13.22 -3.16 4.83
C ASN A 6 -11.73 -3.11 4.47
N GLU A 7 -10.88 -3.22 5.48
CA GLU A 7 -9.44 -3.37 5.26
C GLU A 7 -9.14 -4.77 4.69
N ARG A 8 -8.13 -4.85 3.83
CA ARG A 8 -7.58 -6.10 3.31
C ARG A 8 -6.60 -6.71 4.30
N ASP A 9 -6.55 -8.03 4.35
CA ASP A 9 -5.42 -8.73 4.99
C ASP A 9 -4.10 -8.28 4.33
N PRO A 10 -3.00 -8.09 5.08
CA PRO A 10 -1.71 -7.73 4.49
C PRO A 10 -1.27 -8.66 3.35
N ASN A 11 -1.60 -9.95 3.43
CA ASN A 11 -1.24 -10.98 2.46
C ASN A 11 -2.29 -11.19 1.36
N TYR A 12 -3.34 -10.37 1.31
CA TYR A 12 -4.38 -10.48 0.30
C TYR A 12 -3.79 -10.41 -1.12
N GLY A 13 -4.04 -11.42 -1.95
CA GLY A 13 -3.56 -11.47 -3.34
C GLY A 13 -2.07 -11.85 -3.50
N VAL A 14 -1.33 -12.12 -2.41
CA VAL A 14 0.10 -12.43 -2.49
C VAL A 14 0.35 -13.77 -3.18
N ALA A 15 -0.45 -14.79 -2.88
CA ALA A 15 -0.26 -16.13 -3.42
C ALA A 15 -0.53 -16.17 -4.94
N GLU A 16 -1.46 -15.35 -5.40
CA GLU A 16 -1.92 -15.25 -6.78
C GLU A 16 -1.00 -14.37 -7.62
N ALA A 17 -0.54 -13.24 -7.05
CA ALA A 17 0.29 -12.27 -7.77
C ALA A 17 1.77 -12.67 -7.85
N CYS A 18 2.27 -13.47 -6.90
CA CYS A 18 3.69 -13.81 -6.79
C CYS A 18 3.95 -15.30 -7.07
N PRO A 19 4.43 -15.66 -8.28
CA PRO A 19 4.75 -17.04 -8.64
C PRO A 19 5.76 -17.66 -7.67
N GLY A 20 5.51 -18.90 -7.26
CA GLY A 20 6.38 -19.63 -6.33
C GLY A 20 6.11 -19.34 -4.84
N ALA A 21 5.18 -18.46 -4.50
CA ALA A 21 4.75 -18.25 -3.12
C ALA A 21 3.95 -19.46 -2.57
N GLY A 22 3.25 -20.21 -3.43
CA GLY A 22 2.33 -21.30 -3.06
C GLY A 22 2.93 -22.53 -2.34
N GLY A 23 4.26 -22.62 -2.17
CA GLY A 23 4.91 -23.77 -1.52
C GLY A 23 5.31 -23.58 -0.04
N GLY A 24 5.20 -22.37 0.52
CA GLY A 24 5.75 -22.07 1.85
C GLY A 24 5.10 -20.92 2.62
N LEU A 25 3.92 -20.47 2.18
CA LEU A 25 3.23 -19.28 2.71
C LEU A 25 2.79 -19.37 4.18
N GLY A 26 2.79 -20.55 4.79
CA GLY A 26 2.59 -20.68 6.24
C GLY A 26 3.70 -20.05 7.09
N SER A 27 4.88 -19.76 6.51
CA SER A 27 6.09 -19.37 7.26
C SER A 27 6.46 -17.88 7.18
N ILE A 28 5.80 -17.07 6.33
CA ILE A 28 6.19 -15.67 6.12
C ILE A 28 5.66 -14.75 7.23
N MET A 29 4.55 -15.13 7.89
CA MET A 29 3.96 -14.35 8.98
C MET A 29 4.88 -14.18 10.21
N THR A 30 5.93 -14.99 10.38
CA THR A 30 6.68 -15.04 11.65
C THR A 30 8.07 -14.40 11.60
N SER A 31 8.52 -13.80 10.49
CA SER A 31 9.87 -13.23 10.42
C SER A 31 10.00 -12.02 9.50
N ILE A 32 9.66 -10.83 10.01
CA ILE A 32 9.98 -9.53 9.41
C ILE A 32 11.48 -9.44 9.03
N LYS A 33 12.37 -10.12 9.77
CA LYS A 33 13.82 -10.19 9.46
C LYS A 33 14.17 -10.93 8.16
N ASN A 34 13.33 -11.85 7.70
CA ASN A 34 13.59 -12.67 6.50
C ASN A 34 12.90 -12.13 5.23
N ILE A 35 12.08 -11.09 5.38
CA ILE A 35 11.32 -10.45 4.30
C ILE A 35 12.17 -9.44 3.51
N LEU A 36 13.16 -8.80 4.15
CA LEU A 36 14.04 -7.87 3.45
C LEU A 36 14.86 -8.61 2.38
N PRO A 37 14.91 -8.10 1.14
CA PRO A 37 15.65 -8.76 0.07
C PRO A 37 17.15 -8.72 0.35
N ASN A 38 17.78 -9.89 0.30
CA ASN A 38 19.22 -10.03 0.34
C ASN A 38 19.77 -9.89 -1.09
N MET A 39 20.46 -8.78 -1.39
CA MET A 39 21.01 -8.51 -2.72
C MET A 39 22.04 -9.54 -3.20
N ASN A 40 22.59 -10.35 -2.29
CA ASN A 40 23.53 -11.41 -2.60
C ASN A 40 22.88 -12.80 -2.63
N GLY A 41 21.59 -12.92 -2.28
CA GLY A 41 20.86 -14.18 -2.20
C GLY A 41 20.50 -14.82 -3.55
N ASN A 42 19.73 -15.91 -3.51
CA ASN A 42 19.22 -16.60 -4.70
C ASN A 42 18.25 -15.70 -5.48
N LEU A 43 18.46 -15.54 -6.79
CA LEU A 43 17.65 -14.63 -7.61
C LEU A 43 16.14 -14.87 -7.47
N VAL A 44 15.68 -16.11 -7.65
CA VAL A 44 14.25 -16.43 -7.65
C VAL A 44 13.65 -16.16 -6.28
N THR A 45 14.31 -16.63 -5.21
CA THR A 45 13.86 -16.40 -3.83
C THR A 45 13.75 -14.92 -3.50
N GLU A 46 14.77 -14.12 -3.85
CA GLU A 46 14.81 -12.71 -3.53
C GLU A 46 13.81 -11.90 -4.40
N GLN A 47 13.60 -12.29 -5.66
CA GLN A 47 12.55 -11.70 -6.50
C GLN A 47 11.14 -12.00 -5.96
N THR A 48 10.90 -13.22 -5.46
CA THR A 48 9.62 -13.56 -4.82
C THR A 48 9.38 -12.71 -3.58
N LYS A 49 10.39 -12.48 -2.73
CA LYS A 49 10.26 -11.59 -1.56
C LYS A 49 9.92 -10.15 -1.95
N ILE A 50 10.58 -9.61 -2.98
CA ILE A 50 10.27 -8.26 -3.47
C ILE A 50 8.82 -8.20 -3.99
N CYS A 51 8.38 -9.22 -4.74
CA CYS A 51 6.99 -9.30 -5.19
C CYS A 51 6.01 -9.26 -4.02
N GLN A 52 6.24 -10.08 -3.00
CA GLN A 52 5.39 -10.13 -1.80
C GLN A 52 5.34 -8.77 -1.11
N LEU A 53 6.49 -8.12 -0.93
CA LEU A 53 6.58 -6.78 -0.35
C LEU A 53 5.81 -5.73 -1.16
N MET A 54 5.83 -5.79 -2.49
CA MET A 54 5.05 -4.88 -3.33
C MET A 54 3.55 -5.07 -3.11
N VAL A 55 3.05 -6.31 -3.16
CA VAL A 55 1.61 -6.59 -2.94
C VAL A 55 1.17 -6.18 -1.52
N MET A 56 1.99 -6.48 -0.51
CA MET A 56 1.71 -6.04 0.87
C MET A 56 1.70 -4.51 0.99
N THR A 57 2.56 -3.81 0.25
CA THR A 57 2.59 -2.34 0.20
C THR A 57 1.32 -1.78 -0.43
N GLU A 58 0.83 -2.38 -1.53
CA GLU A 58 -0.43 -2.01 -2.16
C GLU A 58 -1.63 -2.22 -1.22
N ASN A 59 -1.67 -3.34 -0.50
CA ASN A 59 -2.69 -3.59 0.52
C ASN A 59 -2.62 -2.58 1.67
N ALA A 60 -1.43 -2.25 2.16
CA ALA A 60 -1.24 -1.25 3.19
C ALA A 60 -1.69 0.16 2.74
N ARG A 61 -1.39 0.53 1.49
CA ARG A 61 -1.84 1.78 0.85
C ARG A 61 -3.36 1.85 0.74
N TYR A 62 -4.00 0.75 0.32
CA TYR A 62 -5.45 0.63 0.27
C TYR A 62 -6.06 0.80 1.67
N ASN A 63 -5.54 0.08 2.67
CA ASN A 63 -6.01 0.15 4.05
C ASN A 63 -5.86 1.54 4.65
N GLU A 64 -4.78 2.25 4.35
CA GLU A 64 -4.61 3.64 4.80
C GLU A 64 -5.70 4.56 4.23
N SER A 65 -6.09 4.34 2.97
CA SER A 65 -7.20 5.08 2.36
C SER A 65 -8.55 4.73 3.00
N VAL A 66 -8.80 3.45 3.30
CA VAL A 66 -9.98 3.00 4.06
C VAL A 66 -10.06 3.66 5.44
N ARG A 67 -8.94 3.70 6.18
CA ARG A 67 -8.86 4.34 7.50
C ARG A 67 -9.13 5.83 7.42
N MET A 68 -8.60 6.49 6.39
CA MET A 68 -8.84 7.91 6.17
C MET A 68 -10.33 8.19 5.92
N LEU A 69 -10.97 7.41 5.04
CA LEU A 69 -12.41 7.52 4.79
C LEU A 69 -13.22 7.35 6.08
N LYS A 70 -12.94 6.31 6.86
CA LYS A 70 -13.59 6.07 8.16
C LYS A 70 -13.39 7.24 9.12
N ARG A 71 -12.18 7.81 9.17
CA ARG A 71 -11.87 8.95 10.04
C ARG A 71 -12.66 10.20 9.63
N LEU A 72 -12.76 10.49 8.34
CA LEU A 72 -13.55 11.61 7.83
C LEU A 72 -15.04 11.44 8.14
N ILE A 73 -15.60 10.24 7.95
CA ILE A 73 -16.98 9.92 8.31
C ILE A 73 -17.23 10.14 9.80
N GLN A 74 -16.36 9.60 10.67
CA GLN A 74 -16.50 9.75 12.12
C GLN A 74 -16.38 11.21 12.54
N ARG A 75 -15.42 11.96 11.99
CA ARG A 75 -15.25 13.38 12.29
C ARG A 75 -16.44 14.22 11.87
N ASN A 76 -17.05 13.92 10.72
CA ASN A 76 -18.26 14.63 10.31
C ASN A 76 -19.41 14.39 11.30
N LYS A 77 -19.59 13.14 11.76
CA LYS A 77 -20.58 12.81 12.81
C LYS A 77 -20.29 13.53 14.12
N ASP A 78 -19.04 13.55 14.57
CA ASP A 78 -18.63 14.23 15.80
C ASP A 78 -18.86 15.75 15.70
N PHE A 79 -18.61 16.33 14.53
CA PHE A 79 -18.86 17.75 14.27
C PHE A 79 -20.35 18.08 14.30
N GLU A 80 -21.19 17.31 13.60
CA GLU A 80 -22.65 17.48 13.63
C GLU A 80 -23.20 17.38 15.06
N GLN A 81 -22.77 16.39 15.83
CA GLN A 81 -23.17 16.22 17.23
C GLN A 81 -22.72 17.40 18.11
N LYS A 82 -21.47 17.86 17.96
CA LYS A 82 -20.95 19.01 18.72
C LYS A 82 -21.70 20.29 18.38
N ILE A 83 -21.92 20.59 17.11
CA ILE A 83 -22.67 21.78 16.67
C ILE A 83 -24.11 21.72 17.19
N GLN A 84 -24.78 20.57 17.10
CA GLN A 84 -26.13 20.42 17.66
C GLN A 84 -26.14 20.61 19.18
N SER A 85 -25.17 20.03 19.90
CA SER A 85 -25.06 20.18 21.37
C SER A 85 -24.81 21.63 21.79
N GLN A 86 -23.99 22.38 21.05
CA GLN A 86 -23.75 23.80 21.30
C GLN A 86 -25.01 24.63 21.02
N ARG A 87 -25.67 24.43 19.87
CA ARG A 87 -26.92 25.13 19.55
C ARG A 87 -28.00 24.91 20.62
N ASN A 88 -28.06 23.72 21.21
CA ASN A 88 -29.03 23.40 22.27
C ASN A 88 -28.65 23.97 23.64
N SER A 89 -27.37 24.26 23.91
CA SER A 89 -26.88 24.58 25.27
C SER A 89 -26.53 26.05 25.51
N VAL A 90 -26.13 26.82 24.49
CA VAL A 90 -25.53 28.16 24.70
C VAL A 90 -26.34 29.37 24.18
N GLY A 91 -27.50 29.14 23.55
CA GLY A 91 -28.36 30.22 23.05
C GLY A 91 -27.67 31.13 22.01
N THR A 92 -28.09 32.39 21.90
CA THR A 92 -27.58 33.37 20.89
C THR A 92 -26.57 34.37 21.44
N SER A 93 -25.96 34.10 22.59
CA SER A 93 -25.00 35.04 23.20
C SER A 93 -23.72 35.19 22.36
N GLN A 94 -23.09 36.36 22.40
CA GLN A 94 -21.87 36.63 21.62
C GLN A 94 -20.72 35.66 21.95
N GLY A 95 -20.57 35.28 23.22
CA GLY A 95 -19.56 34.29 23.65
C GLY A 95 -19.84 32.88 23.11
N ALA A 96 -21.11 32.51 22.97
CA ALA A 96 -21.53 31.25 22.36
C ALA A 96 -21.18 31.19 20.87
N LEU A 97 -21.41 32.29 20.16
CA LEU A 97 -21.07 32.43 18.74
C LEU A 97 -19.55 32.37 18.52
N ALA A 98 -18.78 33.11 19.32
CA ALA A 98 -17.32 33.07 19.25
C ALA A 98 -16.73 31.68 19.57
N ALA A 99 -17.33 30.95 20.50
CA ALA A 99 -16.92 29.57 20.78
C ALA A 99 -17.24 28.64 19.60
N ASN A 100 -18.38 28.83 18.94
CA ASN A 100 -18.76 28.06 17.75
C ASN A 100 -17.79 28.31 16.58
N ASP A 101 -17.45 29.58 16.30
CA ASP A 101 -16.53 29.95 15.22
C ASP A 101 -15.12 29.36 15.43
N ASN A 102 -14.64 29.35 16.67
CA ASN A 102 -13.36 28.72 17.02
C ASN A 102 -13.39 27.19 16.83
N GLU A 103 -14.50 26.54 17.15
CA GLU A 103 -14.68 25.09 16.95
C GLU A 103 -14.73 24.72 15.46
N VAL A 104 -15.41 25.50 14.63
CA VAL A 104 -15.40 25.34 13.17
C VAL A 104 -13.99 25.51 12.63
N SER A 105 -13.27 26.54 13.05
CA SER A 105 -11.89 26.81 12.62
C SER A 105 -10.96 25.66 13.02
N ARG A 106 -11.09 25.14 14.24
CA ARG A 106 -10.31 23.98 14.72
C ARG A 106 -10.62 22.73 13.91
N PHE A 107 -11.89 22.48 13.60
CA PHE A 107 -12.32 21.34 12.79
C PHE A 107 -11.70 21.40 11.38
N MET A 108 -11.77 22.56 10.72
CA MET A 108 -11.17 22.76 9.40
C MET A 108 -9.65 22.54 9.42
N ALA A 109 -8.94 23.12 10.40
CA ALA A 109 -7.50 22.96 10.55
C ALA A 109 -7.10 21.49 10.76
N GLN A 110 -7.81 20.78 11.64
CA GLN A 110 -7.55 19.37 11.90
C GLN A 110 -7.82 18.48 10.67
N ASN A 111 -8.85 18.78 9.87
CA ASN A 111 -9.12 18.01 8.66
C ASN A 111 -8.07 18.25 7.57
N SER A 112 -7.60 19.49 7.42
CA SER A 112 -6.48 19.80 6.51
C SER A 112 -5.23 19.01 6.91
N MET A 113 -4.84 19.06 8.19
CA MET A 113 -3.66 18.33 8.68
C MET A 113 -3.77 16.81 8.46
N ASP A 114 -4.95 16.23 8.70
CA ASP A 114 -5.18 14.82 8.45
C ASP A 114 -4.99 14.46 6.97
N LEU A 115 -5.57 15.27 6.07
CA LEU A 115 -5.46 15.07 4.62
C LEU A 115 -4.01 15.19 4.13
N ASP A 116 -3.28 16.18 4.64
CA ASP A 116 -1.87 16.37 4.32
C ASP A 116 -1.03 15.18 4.79
N TYR A 117 -1.27 14.71 6.02
CA TYR A 117 -0.60 13.54 6.56
C TYR A 117 -0.89 12.27 5.75
N TRP A 118 -2.14 12.05 5.35
CA TRP A 118 -2.54 10.92 4.51
C TRP A 118 -1.87 10.98 3.13
N GLN A 119 -1.86 12.15 2.49
CA GLN A 119 -1.15 12.33 1.21
C GLN A 119 0.34 12.04 1.34
N ALA A 120 0.98 12.52 2.41
CA ALA A 120 2.39 12.23 2.70
C ALA A 120 2.64 10.73 2.86
N LYS A 121 1.74 10.00 3.54
CA LYS A 121 1.80 8.55 3.66
C LYS A 121 1.64 7.83 2.32
N LEU A 122 0.68 8.23 1.49
CA LEU A 122 0.52 7.64 0.14
C LEU A 122 1.79 7.83 -0.70
N LYS A 123 2.37 9.02 -0.65
CA LYS A 123 3.63 9.33 -1.32
C LYS A 123 4.79 8.48 -0.79
N ALA A 124 4.83 8.21 0.52
CA ALA A 124 5.83 7.32 1.10
C ALA A 124 5.67 5.87 0.60
N TYR A 125 4.44 5.37 0.45
CA TYR A 125 4.19 4.06 -0.17
C TYR A 125 4.66 4.03 -1.63
N ASP A 126 4.38 5.07 -2.42
CA ASP A 126 4.85 5.17 -3.81
C ASP A 126 6.38 5.13 -3.89
N TYR A 127 7.08 5.86 -3.01
CA TYR A 127 8.54 5.81 -2.94
C TYR A 127 9.07 4.44 -2.53
N TYR A 128 8.42 3.80 -1.55
CA TYR A 128 8.82 2.47 -1.10
C TYR A 128 8.67 1.44 -2.22
N GLU A 129 7.54 1.43 -2.92
CA GLU A 129 7.31 0.56 -4.07
C GLU A 129 8.31 0.82 -5.20
N ALA A 130 8.62 2.09 -5.49
CA ALA A 130 9.64 2.45 -6.47
C ALA A 130 11.05 1.93 -6.09
N SER A 131 11.39 1.94 -4.79
CA SER A 131 12.63 1.35 -4.28
C SER A 131 12.66 -0.16 -4.48
N LEU A 132 11.57 -0.86 -4.15
CA LEU A 132 11.44 -2.31 -4.37
C LEU A 132 11.61 -2.67 -5.85
N LYS A 133 11.00 -1.91 -6.76
CA LYS A 133 11.18 -2.05 -8.22
C LYS A 133 12.61 -1.77 -8.67
N SER A 134 13.31 -0.84 -8.02
CA SER A 134 14.73 -0.58 -8.27
C SER A 134 15.59 -1.78 -7.88
N ASP A 135 15.30 -2.37 -6.73
CA ASP A 135 16.03 -3.52 -6.19
C ASP A 135 15.81 -4.79 -7.01
N GLN A 136 14.57 -5.04 -7.47
CA GLN A 136 14.29 -6.10 -8.44
C GLN A 136 15.12 -5.95 -9.72
N ARG A 137 15.25 -4.72 -10.24
CA ARG A 137 16.08 -4.43 -11.43
C ARG A 137 17.56 -4.71 -11.17
N LYS A 138 18.09 -4.32 -10.00
CA LYS A 138 19.48 -4.61 -9.62
C LYS A 138 19.74 -6.11 -9.50
N LEU A 139 18.82 -6.86 -8.88
CA LEU A 139 18.91 -8.31 -8.78
C LEU A 139 18.94 -8.99 -10.16
N THR A 140 18.04 -8.60 -11.06
CA THR A 140 18.02 -9.10 -12.44
C THR A 140 19.30 -8.74 -13.18
N LYS A 141 19.77 -7.50 -13.06
CA LYS A 141 21.01 -7.06 -13.69
C LYS A 141 22.21 -7.85 -13.18
N ARG A 142 22.34 -8.07 -11.88
CA ARG A 142 23.40 -8.91 -11.28
C ARG A 142 23.37 -10.32 -11.85
N ALA A 143 22.19 -10.92 -11.98
CA ALA A 143 22.06 -12.25 -12.55
C ALA A 143 22.47 -12.31 -14.03
N LEU A 144 22.16 -11.27 -14.81
CA LEU A 144 22.60 -11.15 -16.21
C LEU A 144 24.10 -10.90 -16.33
N ASP A 145 24.66 -10.02 -15.49
CA ASP A 145 26.09 -9.67 -15.49
C ASP A 145 26.99 -10.80 -14.94
N GLY A 146 26.49 -11.58 -13.97
CA GLY A 146 27.17 -12.77 -13.44
C GLY A 146 27.16 -13.97 -14.39
N ASN A 147 26.35 -13.94 -15.46
CA ASN A 147 26.27 -14.98 -16.48
C ASN A 147 27.24 -14.77 -17.65
N LYS A 148 28.26 -13.92 -17.49
CA LYS A 148 29.26 -13.62 -18.53
C LYS A 148 30.36 -14.68 -18.69
N GLY A 149 30.31 -15.82 -17.98
CA GLY A 149 31.41 -16.80 -17.94
C GLY A 149 31.05 -18.29 -17.94
N GLY A 150 29.79 -18.70 -18.09
CA GLY A 150 29.45 -20.13 -18.11
C GLY A 150 27.94 -20.32 -18.13
N GLY A 151 27.45 -20.97 -19.18
CA GLY A 151 26.04 -20.95 -19.56
C GLY A 151 25.03 -21.55 -18.57
N ILE A 152 23.77 -21.31 -18.95
CA ILE A 152 22.50 -21.96 -18.59
C ILE A 152 21.66 -21.20 -17.52
N PRO A 153 20.35 -20.93 -17.72
CA PRO A 153 19.60 -20.84 -18.97
C PRO A 153 18.70 -19.59 -19.09
N LEU A 154 18.67 -19.02 -20.30
CA LEU A 154 17.61 -18.17 -20.84
C LEU A 154 16.24 -18.87 -20.98
N VAL A 155 16.01 -20.01 -20.31
CA VAL A 155 14.83 -20.86 -20.51
C VAL A 155 13.55 -20.22 -19.96
N GLY A 156 13.64 -19.39 -18.90
CA GLY A 156 12.49 -18.61 -18.43
C GLY A 156 12.08 -17.49 -19.40
N GLN A 157 13.04 -16.88 -20.10
CA GLN A 157 12.78 -15.83 -21.09
C GLN A 157 12.30 -16.38 -22.43
N LEU A 158 12.77 -17.56 -22.85
CA LEU A 158 12.30 -18.20 -24.08
C LEU A 158 10.86 -18.70 -23.97
N VAL A 159 10.45 -19.26 -22.83
CA VAL A 159 9.05 -19.69 -22.64
C VAL A 159 8.10 -18.49 -22.61
N GLN A 160 8.49 -17.38 -21.96
CA GLN A 160 7.69 -16.16 -21.96
C GLN A 160 7.67 -15.44 -23.33
N ALA A 161 8.78 -15.42 -24.06
CA ALA A 161 8.81 -14.86 -25.41
C ALA A 161 8.00 -15.71 -26.40
N ALA A 162 8.01 -17.04 -26.28
CA ALA A 162 7.18 -17.93 -27.08
C ALA A 162 5.69 -17.78 -26.74
N ALA A 163 5.35 -17.67 -25.46
CA ALA A 163 3.97 -17.45 -25.01
C ALA A 163 3.43 -16.08 -25.44
N LEU A 164 4.22 -15.00 -25.33
CA LEU A 164 3.85 -13.68 -25.86
C LEU A 164 3.73 -13.71 -27.39
N LYS A 165 4.67 -14.35 -28.11
CA LYS A 165 4.65 -14.43 -29.57
C LYS A 165 3.44 -15.22 -30.08
N ALA A 166 3.08 -16.32 -29.42
CA ALA A 166 1.88 -17.08 -29.75
C ALA A 166 0.60 -16.27 -29.52
N ALA A 167 0.52 -15.52 -28.41
CA ALA A 167 -0.60 -14.63 -28.12
C ALA A 167 -0.72 -13.45 -29.11
N LEU A 168 0.38 -13.03 -29.75
CA LEU A 168 0.42 -11.95 -30.75
C LEU A 168 0.25 -12.44 -32.20
N SER A 169 0.29 -13.75 -32.45
CA SER A 169 0.13 -14.37 -33.78
C SER A 169 -1.25 -15.03 -33.98
N VAL A 170 -2.11 -14.96 -32.97
CA VAL A 170 -3.54 -15.28 -33.09
C VAL A 170 -4.27 -13.95 -33.26
N ASP A 171 -4.04 -13.33 -34.41
CA ASP A 171 -4.86 -12.33 -35.08
C ASP A 171 -4.68 -12.56 -36.60
#